data_AF-A0A327QE90-F1
#
_entry.id   AF-A0A327QE90-F1
#
_cell.length_a   1.000
_cell.length_b   1.000
_cell.length_c   1.000
_cell.angle_alpha   90.00
_cell.angle_beta   90.00
_cell.angle_gamma   90.00
#
_symmetry.space_group_name_H-M   'P 1'
#
loop_
_entity.id
_entity.type
_entity.pdbx_description
1 polymer ?
#
loop_
_entity_poly.entity_id
_entity_poly.type
_entity_poly.pdbx_seq_one_letter_code
_entity_poly.pdbx_strand_id
1 'polypeptide(L)'
;MSTPNKPNIHPNKGVSVVICCYNSALRLPGTLQHLALQQVPDNFTWEIILVDNASNDDTVEVATGLWNLYDTKNVHFRIVEEPKPGQMYARKLGVQKANYECIVFCDDDNWLSENYVHDAWRLMRRSPQFGAGGGQNLPTTNAANYPSWFEEYKNYYATGIPAAQSGEVTYERGFVLGAGMVTRKSLFTQLTSEKYPTLLPGRNGEELSTGDDFEYCKRLLLWGYKLYYEESMVLMHFIPEERLTVKYRDRLMAGIKEATKVLGEYDLAWIVHNRIKHKNPTRLWLLAPFRILATKLGIGDRKTKEEQMTQAFVSPFEPPDTHLRVFKQLIREGEARKQQFEAENPLPREENPQHAVFKIFSFYNDLVHPDVPKYQARVFKKFGYSVNQMYHKKFSHGDFLNHVCSTVKDTDYLVFFDIDCVPTNSRWLHRLLADLDHPRTLVGAAQTANHLRDAKNLYVSPFFFAISTQYLKDLNYPNMEMTHDMDAGQNLTEVVEKDGGSVKYWFPTHIEEEQWYLHHPEHQKFGPGTTYNDTIYHAFFSRDDLSMRFIDKCEEILAQPA
;
A
#
# COMPACT_ATOMS: atom_id res chain seq x y z
N MET A 1 -45.57 32.00 -11.35
CA MET A 1 -45.06 30.63 -11.17
C MET A 1 -44.02 30.67 -10.06
N SER A 2 -44.35 30.05 -8.95
CA SER A 2 -43.54 29.89 -7.75
C SER A 2 -42.33 28.99 -8.04
N THR A 3 -41.12 29.53 -7.92
CA THR A 3 -39.92 28.70 -7.73
C THR A 3 -39.95 28.11 -6.31
N PRO A 4 -39.68 26.82 -6.12
CA PRO A 4 -39.76 26.18 -4.81
C PRO A 4 -38.69 26.74 -3.86
N ASN A 5 -39.10 26.98 -2.62
CA ASN A 5 -38.22 27.33 -1.50
C ASN A 5 -37.06 26.33 -1.39
N LYS A 6 -35.83 26.80 -1.60
CA LYS A 6 -34.64 26.10 -1.08
C LYS A 6 -34.63 26.25 0.45
N PRO A 7 -34.42 25.18 1.23
CA PRO A 7 -34.25 25.32 2.67
C PRO A 7 -33.05 26.21 2.97
N ASN A 8 -33.24 27.17 3.86
CA ASN A 8 -32.23 28.11 4.34
C ASN A 8 -31.19 27.33 5.17
N ILE A 9 -30.18 26.74 4.51
CA ILE A 9 -29.04 26.11 5.18
C ILE A 9 -28.15 27.24 5.71
N HIS A 10 -28.22 27.52 7.01
CA HIS A 10 -27.25 28.38 7.67
C HIS A 10 -25.87 27.70 7.60
N PRO A 11 -24.84 28.31 6.99
CA PRO A 11 -23.53 27.67 6.80
C PRO A 11 -22.74 27.37 8.08
N ASN A 12 -23.31 27.58 9.28
CA ASN A 12 -22.65 27.48 10.58
C ASN A 12 -23.22 26.42 11.55
N LYS A 13 -24.22 25.61 11.16
CA LYS A 13 -24.80 24.58 12.06
C LYS A 13 -24.97 23.25 11.32
N GLY A 14 -23.98 22.38 11.45
CA GLY A 14 -24.05 20.99 10.97
C GLY A 14 -22.69 20.35 10.82
N VAL A 15 -22.69 19.07 10.48
CA VAL A 15 -21.49 18.25 10.26
C VAL A 15 -21.62 17.49 8.95
N SER A 16 -20.52 17.42 8.21
CA SER A 16 -20.37 16.49 7.09
C SER A 16 -19.47 15.35 7.53
N VAL A 17 -20.03 14.13 7.63
CA VAL A 17 -19.28 12.91 7.84
C VAL A 17 -18.80 12.40 6.47
N VAL A 18 -17.50 12.27 6.29
CA VAL A 18 -16.89 11.78 5.06
C VAL A 18 -16.38 10.37 5.30
N ILE A 19 -16.87 9.43 4.48
CA ILE A 19 -16.47 8.02 4.49
C ILE A 19 -15.77 7.73 3.17
N CYS A 20 -14.53 7.26 3.21
CA CYS A 20 -13.80 6.87 2.01
C CYS A 20 -13.82 5.35 1.89
N CYS A 21 -14.39 4.84 0.81
CA CYS A 21 -14.58 3.41 0.58
C CYS A 21 -13.70 2.94 -0.58
N TYR A 22 -13.07 1.78 -0.40
CA TYR A 22 -12.41 1.01 -1.44
C TYR A 22 -12.62 -0.46 -1.12
N ASN A 23 -13.45 -1.12 -1.92
CA ASN A 23 -13.85 -2.51 -1.71
C ASN A 23 -14.34 -2.76 -0.27
N SER A 24 -15.39 -2.03 0.09
CA SER A 24 -15.87 -1.85 1.46
C SER A 24 -17.16 -2.63 1.73
N ALA A 25 -17.70 -3.38 0.76
CA ALA A 25 -19.01 -4.03 0.86
C ALA A 25 -19.18 -4.87 2.14
N LEU A 26 -18.12 -5.54 2.60
CA LEU A 26 -18.14 -6.36 3.82
C LEU A 26 -17.92 -5.58 5.12
N ARG A 27 -17.23 -4.43 5.09
CA ARG A 27 -16.88 -3.64 6.30
C ARG A 27 -17.92 -2.58 6.63
N LEU A 28 -18.46 -1.96 5.58
CA LEU A 28 -19.37 -0.84 5.64
C LEU A 28 -20.67 -1.07 6.45
N PRO A 29 -21.28 -2.27 6.52
CA PRO A 29 -22.54 -2.45 7.23
C PRO A 29 -22.52 -2.02 8.69
N GLY A 30 -21.46 -2.36 9.44
CA GLY A 30 -21.32 -1.96 10.84
C GLY A 30 -21.19 -0.44 11.00
N THR A 31 -20.43 0.18 10.09
CA THR A 31 -20.21 1.63 10.07
C THR A 31 -21.50 2.40 9.80
N LEU A 32 -22.27 2.02 8.76
CA LEU A 32 -23.55 2.67 8.45
C LEU A 32 -24.61 2.45 9.54
N GLN A 33 -24.62 1.28 10.18
CA GLN A 33 -25.52 1.02 11.31
C GLN A 33 -25.26 2.00 12.47
N HIS A 34 -24.01 2.22 12.86
CA HIS A 34 -23.66 3.15 13.95
C HIS A 34 -23.92 4.61 13.58
N LEU A 35 -23.79 4.96 12.30
CA LEU A 35 -24.19 6.28 11.80
C LEU A 35 -25.72 6.47 11.81
N ALA A 36 -26.48 5.43 11.48
CA ALA A 36 -27.94 5.49 11.56
C ALA A 36 -28.46 5.65 13.00
N LEU A 37 -27.69 5.23 13.99
CA LEU A 37 -27.99 5.34 15.43
C LEU A 37 -27.54 6.67 16.05
N GLN A 38 -27.03 7.63 15.27
CA GLN A 38 -26.60 8.92 15.83
C GLN A 38 -27.77 9.69 16.46
N GLN A 39 -27.55 10.19 17.66
CA GLN A 39 -28.47 11.02 18.43
C GLN A 39 -28.03 12.47 18.30
N VAL A 40 -28.86 13.26 17.63
CA VAL A 40 -28.66 14.70 17.43
C VAL A 40 -29.92 15.47 17.83
N PRO A 41 -29.80 16.73 18.29
CA PRO A 41 -30.98 17.57 18.52
C PRO A 41 -31.85 17.73 17.27
N ASP A 42 -33.17 17.86 17.42
CA ASP A 42 -34.11 17.97 16.28
C ASP A 42 -33.80 19.13 15.32
N ASN A 43 -33.17 20.20 15.83
CA ASN A 43 -32.78 21.38 15.06
C ASN A 43 -31.34 21.30 14.51
N PHE A 44 -30.72 20.13 14.58
CA PHE A 44 -29.36 19.88 14.10
C PHE A 44 -29.40 19.02 12.84
N THR A 45 -28.84 19.55 11.75
CA THR A 45 -28.74 18.84 10.47
C THR A 45 -27.32 18.39 10.23
N TRP A 46 -27.17 17.21 9.64
CA TRP A 46 -25.87 16.68 9.25
C TRP A 46 -26.00 15.88 7.97
N GLU A 47 -24.86 15.50 7.40
CA GLU A 47 -24.83 14.69 6.19
C GLU A 47 -23.72 13.64 6.24
N ILE A 48 -23.89 12.62 5.43
CA ILE A 48 -22.92 11.58 5.16
C ILE A 48 -22.60 11.64 3.67
N ILE A 49 -21.30 11.68 3.39
CA ILE A 49 -20.73 11.69 2.05
C ILE A 49 -19.88 10.44 1.96
N LEU A 50 -20.45 9.40 1.39
CA LEU A 50 -19.71 8.19 1.08
C LEU A 50 -19.02 8.41 -0.26
N VAL A 51 -17.70 8.34 -0.25
CA VAL A 51 -16.86 8.46 -1.42
C VAL A 51 -16.44 7.07 -1.84
N ASP A 52 -17.01 6.56 -2.92
CA ASP A 52 -16.58 5.32 -3.55
C ASP A 52 -15.32 5.58 -4.37
N ASN A 53 -14.19 5.01 -3.96
CA ASN A 53 -12.88 5.32 -4.55
C ASN A 53 -12.42 4.22 -5.50
N ALA A 54 -13.11 4.09 -6.64
CA ALA A 54 -12.82 3.07 -7.65
C ALA A 54 -12.92 1.63 -7.10
N SER A 55 -13.98 1.34 -6.34
CA SER A 55 -14.28 -0.03 -5.92
C SER A 55 -14.66 -0.91 -7.11
N ASN A 56 -14.46 -2.22 -6.97
CA ASN A 56 -14.85 -3.23 -7.95
C ASN A 56 -15.75 -4.33 -7.35
N ASP A 57 -16.22 -4.13 -6.13
CA ASP A 57 -17.22 -4.94 -5.44
C ASP A 57 -18.57 -4.18 -5.32
N ASP A 58 -19.53 -4.79 -4.65
CA ASP A 58 -20.90 -4.25 -4.48
C ASP A 58 -20.99 -3.11 -3.43
N THR A 59 -19.93 -2.32 -3.22
CA THR A 59 -19.87 -1.29 -2.16
C THR A 59 -21.02 -0.29 -2.26
N VAL A 60 -21.33 0.19 -3.46
CA VAL A 60 -22.36 1.23 -3.70
C VAL A 60 -23.76 0.64 -3.50
N GLU A 61 -24.00 -0.57 -3.99
CA GLU A 61 -25.25 -1.31 -3.85
C GLU A 61 -25.55 -1.60 -2.38
N VAL A 62 -24.55 -2.12 -1.63
CA VAL A 62 -24.68 -2.40 -0.20
C VAL A 62 -24.96 -1.10 0.57
N ALA A 63 -24.22 -0.03 0.30
CA ALA A 63 -24.42 1.25 0.97
C ALA A 63 -25.84 1.80 0.77
N THR A 64 -26.29 1.80 -0.49
CA THR A 64 -27.63 2.28 -0.87
C THR A 64 -28.73 1.42 -0.27
N GLY A 65 -28.59 0.09 -0.36
CA GLY A 65 -29.55 -0.86 0.19
C GLY A 65 -29.71 -0.70 1.71
N LEU A 66 -28.61 -0.65 2.45
CA LEU A 66 -28.63 -0.47 3.91
C LEU A 66 -29.22 0.86 4.32
N TRP A 67 -28.79 1.97 3.69
CA TRP A 67 -29.26 3.28 4.09
C TRP A 67 -30.77 3.46 3.87
N ASN A 68 -31.31 2.87 2.81
CA ASN A 68 -32.76 2.87 2.54
C ASN A 68 -33.58 2.08 3.57
N LEU A 69 -32.96 1.14 4.30
CA LEU A 69 -33.64 0.37 5.35
C LEU A 69 -33.70 1.12 6.69
N TYR A 70 -32.84 2.12 6.89
CA TYR A 70 -32.78 2.86 8.14
C TYR A 70 -33.75 4.05 8.14
N ASP A 71 -34.66 4.11 9.11
CA ASP A 71 -35.53 5.27 9.34
C ASP A 71 -34.76 6.39 10.06
N THR A 72 -33.92 7.09 9.30
CA THR A 72 -33.07 8.17 9.82
C THR A 72 -33.72 9.54 9.63
N LYS A 73 -33.62 10.38 10.67
CA LYS A 73 -34.11 11.77 10.65
C LYS A 73 -32.94 12.75 10.61
N ASN A 74 -33.15 13.90 9.96
CA ASN A 74 -32.22 15.04 9.96
C ASN A 74 -30.81 14.75 9.41
N VAL A 75 -30.67 13.70 8.60
CA VAL A 75 -29.42 13.31 7.93
C VAL A 75 -29.63 13.21 6.42
N HIS A 76 -28.71 13.80 5.66
CA HIS A 76 -28.64 13.61 4.21
C HIS A 76 -27.55 12.61 3.88
N PHE A 77 -27.87 11.55 3.14
CA PHE A 77 -26.90 10.58 2.67
C PHE A 77 -26.72 10.71 1.16
N ARG A 78 -25.47 10.71 0.70
CA ARG A 78 -25.13 10.64 -0.72
C ARG A 78 -23.85 9.88 -0.95
N ILE A 79 -23.78 9.27 -2.12
CA ILE A 79 -22.61 8.59 -2.63
C ILE A 79 -22.00 9.44 -3.74
N VAL A 80 -20.67 9.55 -3.76
CA VAL A 80 -19.91 10.22 -4.82
C VAL A 80 -18.77 9.32 -5.27
N GLU A 81 -18.51 9.28 -6.58
CA GLU A 81 -17.46 8.46 -7.17
C GLU A 81 -16.16 9.27 -7.29
N GLU A 82 -15.06 8.69 -6.84
CA GLU A 82 -13.69 9.15 -7.11
C GLU A 82 -12.95 8.10 -7.95
N PRO A 83 -12.79 8.32 -9.26
CA PRO A 83 -12.19 7.34 -10.15
C PRO A 83 -10.68 7.17 -9.95
N LYS A 84 -10.00 8.12 -9.29
CA LYS A 84 -8.56 8.04 -9.06
C LYS A 84 -8.27 7.33 -7.72
N PRO A 85 -7.65 6.13 -7.72
CA PRO A 85 -7.39 5.41 -6.48
C PRO A 85 -6.45 6.20 -5.57
N GLY A 86 -6.78 6.23 -4.28
CA GLY A 86 -5.96 6.82 -3.23
C GLY A 86 -6.77 7.55 -2.17
N GLN A 87 -6.46 7.27 -0.89
CA GLN A 87 -7.18 7.79 0.26
C GLN A 87 -7.28 9.33 0.29
N MET A 88 -6.19 10.04 -0.06
CA MET A 88 -6.20 11.50 -0.11
C MET A 88 -7.09 12.07 -1.23
N TYR A 89 -7.21 11.39 -2.37
CA TYR A 89 -8.14 11.81 -3.45
C TYR A 89 -9.58 11.71 -2.96
N ALA A 90 -9.94 10.56 -2.37
CA ALA A 90 -11.26 10.34 -1.81
C ALA A 90 -11.61 11.36 -0.70
N ARG A 91 -10.68 11.61 0.25
CA ARG A 91 -10.87 12.60 1.32
C ARG A 91 -11.07 14.01 0.76
N LYS A 92 -10.25 14.43 -0.21
CA LYS A 92 -10.37 15.75 -0.87
C LYS A 92 -11.71 15.90 -1.58
N LEU A 93 -12.15 14.88 -2.33
CA LEU A 93 -13.45 14.91 -3.00
C LEU A 93 -14.58 15.02 -1.97
N GLY A 94 -14.55 14.20 -0.93
CA GLY A 94 -15.55 14.24 0.14
C GLY A 94 -15.67 15.62 0.80
N VAL A 95 -14.52 16.21 1.18
CA VAL A 95 -14.47 17.57 1.76
C VAL A 95 -14.91 18.64 0.76
N GLN A 96 -14.57 18.52 -0.51
CA GLN A 96 -15.03 19.45 -1.55
C GLN A 96 -16.56 19.43 -1.66
N LYS A 97 -17.16 18.24 -1.64
CA LYS A 97 -18.62 18.06 -1.74
C LYS A 97 -19.35 18.48 -0.47
N ALA A 98 -18.68 18.45 0.69
CA ALA A 98 -19.26 18.81 1.98
C ALA A 98 -19.98 20.17 2.00
N ASN A 99 -21.15 20.21 2.61
CA ASN A 99 -21.96 21.40 2.78
C ASN A 99 -21.62 22.16 4.06
N TYR A 100 -21.05 21.49 5.07
CA TYR A 100 -20.76 22.09 6.37
C TYR A 100 -19.27 22.35 6.58
N GLU A 101 -18.98 23.32 7.45
CA GLU A 101 -17.61 23.67 7.83
C GLU A 101 -16.99 22.63 8.77
N CYS A 102 -17.78 21.92 9.55
CA CYS A 102 -17.31 20.86 10.45
C CYS A 102 -17.28 19.53 9.68
N ILE A 103 -16.10 18.95 9.52
CA ILE A 103 -15.89 17.67 8.84
C ILE A 103 -15.52 16.61 9.86
N VAL A 104 -16.14 15.44 9.81
CA VAL A 104 -15.70 14.24 10.53
C VAL A 104 -15.23 13.21 9.51
N PHE A 105 -14.00 12.73 9.63
CA PHE A 105 -13.53 11.59 8.87
C PHE A 105 -13.88 10.30 9.60
N CYS A 106 -14.63 9.42 8.94
CA CYS A 106 -15.05 8.13 9.47
C CYS A 106 -14.64 7.06 8.46
N ASP A 107 -13.68 6.19 8.80
CA ASP A 107 -13.27 5.13 7.89
C ASP A 107 -14.38 4.06 7.78
N ASP A 108 -14.34 3.23 6.73
CA ASP A 108 -15.37 2.22 6.45
C ASP A 108 -15.45 1.09 7.49
N ASP A 109 -14.51 1.05 8.43
CA ASP A 109 -14.36 0.14 9.56
C ASP A 109 -14.42 0.86 10.92
N ASN A 110 -15.00 2.07 10.98
CA ASN A 110 -15.14 2.85 12.21
C ASN A 110 -16.59 2.92 12.70
N TRP A 111 -16.83 2.49 13.93
CA TRP A 111 -18.17 2.49 14.54
C TRP A 111 -18.25 3.61 15.58
N LEU A 112 -18.78 4.76 15.18
CA LEU A 112 -18.88 5.93 16.03
C LEU A 112 -19.95 5.75 17.12
N SER A 113 -19.69 6.18 18.35
CA SER A 113 -20.68 6.22 19.43
C SER A 113 -21.88 7.10 19.09
N GLU A 114 -23.05 6.86 19.69
CA GLU A 114 -24.32 7.50 19.33
C GLU A 114 -24.30 9.04 19.33
N ASN A 115 -23.48 9.70 20.15
CA ASN A 115 -23.43 11.17 20.22
C ASN A 115 -22.26 11.80 19.44
N TYR A 116 -21.47 11.00 18.73
CA TYR A 116 -20.17 11.39 18.18
C TYR A 116 -20.26 12.60 17.23
N VAL A 117 -21.22 12.58 16.31
CA VAL A 117 -21.40 13.65 15.32
C VAL A 117 -21.72 14.98 16.00
N HIS A 118 -22.60 14.98 17.00
CA HIS A 118 -22.94 16.19 17.73
C HIS A 118 -21.79 16.68 18.61
N ASP A 119 -21.07 15.77 19.27
CA ASP A 119 -19.92 16.14 20.10
C ASP A 119 -18.75 16.70 19.29
N ALA A 120 -18.50 16.14 18.10
CA ALA A 120 -17.53 16.68 17.14
C ALA A 120 -17.84 18.15 16.78
N TRP A 121 -19.11 18.46 16.51
CA TRP A 121 -19.55 19.84 16.26
C TRP A 121 -19.36 20.74 17.48
N ARG A 122 -19.75 20.26 18.68
CA ARG A 122 -19.59 21.01 19.93
C ARG A 122 -18.12 21.33 20.16
N LEU A 123 -17.22 20.37 19.96
CA LEU A 123 -15.78 20.56 20.09
C LEU A 123 -15.27 21.67 19.18
N MET A 124 -15.55 21.60 17.88
CA MET A 124 -15.07 22.59 16.91
C MET A 124 -15.66 23.99 17.12
N ARG A 125 -16.78 24.11 17.83
CA ARG A 125 -17.36 25.40 18.22
C ARG A 125 -16.74 26.03 19.46
N ARG A 126 -16.02 25.26 20.30
CA ARG A 126 -15.39 25.80 21.52
C ARG A 126 -14.34 26.86 21.21
N SER A 127 -13.61 26.72 20.11
CA SER A 127 -12.59 27.69 19.72
C SER A 127 -12.25 27.64 18.23
N PRO A 128 -12.12 28.79 17.54
CA PRO A 128 -11.59 28.83 16.17
C PRO A 128 -10.13 28.39 16.06
N GLN A 129 -9.37 28.36 17.16
CA GLN A 129 -7.99 27.87 17.17
C GLN A 129 -7.90 26.34 17.15
N PHE A 130 -8.98 25.63 17.44
CA PHE A 130 -8.99 24.18 17.29
C PHE A 130 -9.00 23.86 15.80
N GLY A 131 -7.87 23.35 15.34
CA GLY A 131 -7.64 22.96 13.95
C GLY A 131 -8.22 21.58 13.68
N ALA A 132 -7.93 20.64 14.57
CA ALA A 132 -8.52 19.30 14.56
C ALA A 132 -8.75 18.77 15.98
N GLY A 133 -9.68 17.84 16.09
CA GLY A 133 -9.99 17.10 17.31
C GLY A 133 -10.08 15.60 17.05
N GLY A 134 -9.92 14.80 18.10
CA GLY A 134 -10.07 13.35 18.02
C GLY A 134 -10.52 12.75 19.34
N GLY A 135 -10.97 11.51 19.27
CA GLY A 135 -11.57 10.77 20.36
C GLY A 135 -10.75 9.58 20.85
N GLN A 136 -11.43 8.66 21.51
CA GLN A 136 -10.93 7.34 21.90
C GLN A 136 -11.23 6.32 20.81
N ASN A 137 -10.21 5.55 20.42
CA ASN A 137 -10.34 4.51 19.42
C ASN A 137 -10.14 3.16 20.07
N LEU A 138 -11.23 2.42 20.30
CA LEU A 138 -11.21 1.12 20.98
C LEU A 138 -11.19 0.00 19.94
N PRO A 139 -10.30 -1.00 20.04
CA PRO A 139 -10.25 -2.09 19.07
C PRO A 139 -11.47 -3.02 19.20
N THR A 140 -12.02 -3.44 18.07
CA THR A 140 -12.97 -4.57 17.96
C THR A 140 -12.59 -5.46 16.77
N THR A 141 -12.96 -6.74 16.77
CA THR A 141 -12.56 -7.68 15.71
C THR A 141 -13.57 -8.82 15.56
N ASN A 142 -13.58 -9.45 14.39
CA ASN A 142 -14.26 -10.72 14.14
C ASN A 142 -13.40 -11.94 14.47
N ALA A 143 -12.11 -11.77 14.76
CA ALA A 143 -11.24 -12.85 15.21
C ALA A 143 -11.70 -13.40 16.56
N ALA A 144 -11.53 -14.70 16.78
CA ALA A 144 -11.92 -15.32 18.04
C ALA A 144 -11.15 -14.75 19.25
N ASN A 145 -9.88 -14.39 19.05
CA ASN A 145 -9.03 -13.73 20.05
C ASN A 145 -8.01 -12.82 19.36
N TYR A 146 -7.59 -11.75 20.06
CA TYR A 146 -6.42 -10.99 19.62
C TYR A 146 -5.14 -11.81 19.74
N PRO A 147 -4.19 -11.72 18.79
CA PRO A 147 -2.88 -12.32 18.93
C PRO A 147 -2.14 -11.81 20.18
N SER A 148 -1.27 -12.63 20.76
CA SER A 148 -0.52 -12.27 21.98
C SER A 148 0.34 -11.01 21.84
N TRP A 149 0.82 -10.72 20.62
CA TRP A 149 1.57 -9.52 20.31
C TRP A 149 0.68 -8.27 20.15
N PHE A 150 -0.64 -8.38 19.99
CA PHE A 150 -1.48 -7.25 19.61
C PHE A 150 -1.42 -6.09 20.62
N GLU A 151 -1.38 -6.39 21.92
CA GLU A 151 -1.36 -5.36 22.96
C GLU A 151 -0.14 -4.41 22.85
N GLU A 152 1.02 -4.93 22.44
CA GLU A 152 2.24 -4.15 22.22
C GLU A 152 2.12 -3.23 20.99
N TYR A 153 1.39 -3.66 19.96
CA TYR A 153 1.31 -2.97 18.66
C TYR A 153 0.00 -2.23 18.41
N LYS A 154 -1.02 -2.36 19.27
CA LYS A 154 -2.38 -1.85 19.02
C LYS A 154 -2.44 -0.37 18.67
N ASN A 155 -1.55 0.45 19.24
CA ASN A 155 -1.49 1.89 18.99
C ASN A 155 -1.16 2.22 17.52
N TYR A 156 -0.46 1.32 16.82
CA TYR A 156 -0.14 1.47 15.41
C TYR A 156 -1.32 1.11 14.48
N TYR A 157 -2.35 0.42 15.00
CA TYR A 157 -3.58 0.11 14.28
C TYR A 157 -4.62 1.25 14.41
N ALA A 158 -4.17 2.49 14.64
CA ALA A 158 -5.01 3.65 14.92
C ALA A 158 -6.06 3.39 16.02
N THR A 159 -5.61 2.72 17.09
CA THR A 159 -6.36 2.53 18.33
C THR A 159 -5.62 3.19 19.49
N GLY A 160 -6.31 3.36 20.61
CA GLY A 160 -5.75 3.89 21.85
C GLY A 160 -6.53 5.07 22.42
N ILE A 161 -6.16 5.42 23.65
CA ILE A 161 -6.72 6.53 24.41
C ILE A 161 -5.66 7.65 24.44
N PRO A 162 -5.87 8.77 23.72
CA PRO A 162 -4.89 9.83 23.55
C PRO A 162 -4.38 10.50 24.84
N ALA A 163 -5.27 10.69 25.82
CA ALA A 163 -4.98 11.34 27.08
C ALA A 163 -6.00 10.90 28.15
N ALA A 164 -5.69 11.14 29.42
CA ALA A 164 -6.54 10.73 30.55
C ALA A 164 -7.85 11.53 30.68
N GLN A 165 -7.87 12.76 30.16
CA GLN A 165 -9.01 13.66 30.23
C GLN A 165 -9.04 14.57 28.99
N SER A 166 -10.23 15.06 28.66
CA SER A 166 -10.41 16.00 27.54
C SER A 166 -9.51 17.24 27.67
N GLY A 167 -8.86 17.65 26.59
CA GLY A 167 -7.90 18.75 26.64
C GLY A 167 -7.12 18.99 25.35
N GLU A 168 -6.33 20.06 25.35
CA GLU A 168 -5.36 20.31 24.29
C GLU A 168 -4.26 19.23 24.34
N VAL A 169 -3.89 18.69 23.18
CA VAL A 169 -2.84 17.66 23.04
C VAL A 169 -1.74 18.09 22.08
N THR A 170 -1.66 19.39 21.80
CA THR A 170 -0.71 20.00 20.85
C THR A 170 0.75 19.69 21.19
N TYR A 171 1.13 19.76 22.47
CA TYR A 171 2.55 19.67 22.87
C TYR A 171 2.91 18.30 23.44
N GLU A 172 1.95 17.65 24.10
CA GLU A 172 2.11 16.37 24.77
C GLU A 172 2.11 15.22 23.77
N ARG A 173 1.30 15.33 22.70
CA ARG A 173 1.14 14.29 21.68
C ARG A 173 1.47 14.77 20.28
N GLY A 174 1.00 15.96 19.91
CA GLY A 174 1.27 16.58 18.61
C GLY A 174 0.58 15.91 17.42
N PHE A 175 -0.44 15.08 17.66
CA PHE A 175 -1.33 14.50 16.64
C PHE A 175 -2.65 14.03 17.26
N VAL A 176 -3.67 13.89 16.41
CA VAL A 176 -4.89 13.09 16.67
C VAL A 176 -4.99 12.01 15.58
N LEU A 177 -5.67 10.91 15.87
CA LEU A 177 -5.83 9.80 14.91
C LEU A 177 -6.80 10.22 13.80
N GLY A 178 -6.50 9.86 12.55
CA GLY A 178 -7.35 10.15 11.39
C GLY A 178 -8.74 9.51 11.48
N ALA A 179 -8.80 8.27 11.99
CA ALA A 179 -10.05 7.58 12.31
C ALA A 179 -10.83 8.37 13.37
N GLY A 180 -11.98 8.93 12.98
CA GLY A 180 -12.82 9.79 13.83
C GLY A 180 -12.35 11.25 13.92
N MET A 181 -11.32 11.66 13.19
CA MET A 181 -10.82 13.04 13.25
C MET A 181 -11.93 14.02 12.86
N VAL A 182 -12.15 15.04 13.69
CA VAL A 182 -12.95 16.20 13.34
C VAL A 182 -12.04 17.37 12.95
N THR A 183 -12.35 18.06 11.86
CA THR A 183 -11.59 19.23 11.39
C THR A 183 -12.51 20.25 10.71
N ARG A 184 -11.90 21.33 10.21
CA ARG A 184 -12.56 22.39 9.43
C ARG A 184 -12.38 22.16 7.94
N LYS A 185 -13.47 22.26 7.17
CA LYS A 185 -13.47 22.19 5.72
C LYS A 185 -12.47 23.19 5.14
N SER A 186 -12.55 24.46 5.54
CA SER A 186 -11.67 25.53 5.03
C SER A 186 -10.19 25.22 5.26
N LEU A 187 -9.83 24.72 6.46
CA LEU A 187 -8.45 24.36 6.80
C LEU A 187 -7.98 23.15 6.00
N PHE A 188 -8.79 22.08 5.94
CA PHE A 188 -8.43 20.90 5.17
C PHE A 188 -8.19 21.25 3.69
N THR A 189 -9.10 21.99 3.06
CA THR A 189 -8.94 22.43 1.66
C THR A 189 -7.70 23.28 1.46
N GLN A 190 -7.43 24.24 2.35
CA GLN A 190 -6.26 25.11 2.23
C GLN A 190 -4.94 24.33 2.38
N LEU A 191 -4.84 23.51 3.43
CA LEU A 191 -3.61 22.81 3.83
C LEU A 191 -3.31 21.58 2.98
N THR A 192 -4.24 21.13 2.15
CA THR A 192 -4.04 20.01 1.21
C THR A 192 -4.12 20.45 -0.25
N SER A 193 -4.25 21.75 -0.52
CA SER A 193 -4.26 22.30 -1.88
C SER A 193 -2.96 22.01 -2.63
N GLU A 194 -3.00 22.08 -3.96
CA GLU A 194 -1.81 21.87 -4.81
C GLU A 194 -0.67 22.85 -4.53
N LYS A 195 -0.98 24.01 -3.93
CA LYS A 195 0.02 24.97 -3.44
C LYS A 195 0.89 24.39 -2.32
N TYR A 196 0.36 23.42 -1.57
CA TYR A 196 1.02 22.73 -0.47
C TYR A 196 0.81 21.20 -0.64
N PRO A 197 1.49 20.56 -1.61
CA PRO A 197 1.29 19.13 -1.90
C PRO A 197 1.63 18.28 -0.66
N THR A 198 0.89 17.20 -0.42
CA THR A 198 1.15 16.26 0.68
C THR A 198 2.37 15.41 0.35
N LEU A 199 3.21 15.16 1.36
CA LEU A 199 4.39 14.30 1.21
C LEU A 199 4.05 12.84 1.52
N LEU A 200 2.97 12.61 2.27
CA LEU A 200 2.39 11.32 2.59
C LEU A 200 0.99 11.28 1.96
N PRO A 201 0.81 10.62 0.80
CA PRO A 201 -0.47 10.60 0.08
C PRO A 201 -1.50 9.63 0.70
N GLY A 202 -1.13 8.88 1.74
CA GLY A 202 -1.98 7.87 2.37
C GLY A 202 -2.06 6.58 1.54
N ARG A 203 -2.96 5.67 1.92
CA ARG A 203 -3.05 4.34 1.28
C ARG A 203 -3.45 4.45 -0.19
N ASN A 204 -2.79 3.69 -1.05
CA ASN A 204 -3.10 3.57 -2.47
C ASN A 204 -3.00 2.10 -2.90
N GLY A 205 -4.11 1.35 -2.83
CA GLY A 205 -4.21 -0.04 -3.29
C GLY A 205 -3.16 -0.99 -2.71
N GLU A 206 -2.04 -1.11 -3.41
CA GLU A 206 -0.94 -2.05 -3.14
C GLU A 206 0.09 -1.51 -2.13
N GLU A 207 0.28 -0.18 -2.04
CA GLU A 207 1.22 0.45 -1.11
C GLU A 207 0.53 0.88 0.20
N LEU A 208 1.02 0.34 1.33
CA LEU A 208 0.64 0.82 2.68
C LEU A 208 1.43 2.09 3.02
N SER A 209 1.29 3.13 2.20
CA SER A 209 1.69 4.48 2.63
C SER A 209 0.74 4.95 3.73
N THR A 210 1.31 5.42 4.83
CA THR A 210 0.61 5.79 6.06
C THR A 210 1.13 7.14 6.57
N GLY A 211 0.39 7.80 7.45
CA GLY A 211 0.83 9.05 8.07
C GLY A 211 0.25 10.33 7.45
N ASP A 212 -0.70 10.25 6.53
CA ASP A 212 -1.32 11.42 5.89
C ASP A 212 -2.14 12.27 6.89
N ASP A 213 -2.82 11.61 7.82
CA ASP A 213 -3.50 12.22 8.96
C ASP A 213 -2.53 12.88 9.95
N PHE A 214 -1.39 12.23 10.23
CA PHE A 214 -0.32 12.80 11.05
C PHE A 214 0.33 14.01 10.36
N GLU A 215 0.60 13.93 9.06
CA GLU A 215 1.12 15.05 8.28
C GLU A 215 0.15 16.23 8.38
N TYR A 216 -1.15 15.99 8.18
CA TYR A 216 -2.17 17.02 8.32
C TYR A 216 -2.16 17.67 9.72
N CYS A 217 -2.02 16.88 10.79
CA CYS A 217 -1.85 17.41 12.15
C CYS A 217 -0.64 18.33 12.25
N LYS A 218 0.53 17.91 11.74
CA LYS A 218 1.74 18.74 11.80
C LYS A 218 1.60 20.04 11.00
N ARG A 219 0.89 20.00 9.87
CA ARG A 219 0.57 21.22 9.09
C ARG A 219 -0.29 22.18 9.90
N LEU A 220 -1.33 21.68 10.57
CA LEU A 220 -2.16 22.50 11.47
C LEU A 220 -1.31 23.18 12.55
N LEU A 221 -0.40 22.42 13.19
CA LEU A 221 0.50 22.96 14.22
C LEU A 221 1.44 24.04 13.68
N LEU A 222 2.00 23.83 12.48
CA LEU A 222 2.82 24.83 11.81
C LEU A 222 2.04 26.09 11.46
N TRP A 223 0.75 25.98 11.16
CA TRP A 223 -0.15 27.12 10.95
C TRP A 223 -0.68 27.76 12.24
N GLY A 224 -0.20 27.33 13.39
CA GLY A 224 -0.57 27.89 14.70
C GLY A 224 -1.92 27.42 15.22
N TYR A 225 -2.52 26.38 14.61
CA TYR A 225 -3.70 25.73 15.15
C TYR A 225 -3.34 24.72 16.23
N LYS A 226 -4.34 24.40 17.05
CA LYS A 226 -4.25 23.48 18.17
C LYS A 226 -4.97 22.18 17.89
N LEU A 227 -4.52 21.13 18.55
CA LEU A 227 -5.13 19.80 18.50
C LEU A 227 -5.81 19.52 19.83
N TYR A 228 -6.98 18.90 19.78
CA TYR A 228 -7.79 18.66 20.98
C TYR A 228 -8.22 17.19 21.07
N TYR A 229 -8.19 16.64 22.28
CA TYR A 229 -8.74 15.35 22.61
C TYR A 229 -10.06 15.52 23.37
N GLU A 230 -11.11 14.82 22.94
CA GLU A 230 -12.40 14.79 23.62
C GLU A 230 -12.72 13.36 24.05
N GLU A 231 -12.88 13.13 25.35
CA GLU A 231 -13.11 11.80 25.90
C GLU A 231 -14.49 11.24 25.55
N SER A 232 -15.50 12.10 25.33
CA SER A 232 -16.86 11.67 24.98
C SER A 232 -16.98 11.16 23.55
N MET A 233 -16.04 11.55 22.68
CA MET A 233 -15.96 11.04 21.31
C MET A 233 -15.31 9.66 21.36
N VAL A 234 -16.12 8.59 21.33
CA VAL A 234 -15.64 7.20 21.34
C VAL A 234 -15.99 6.53 20.02
N LEU A 235 -15.05 5.79 19.43
CA LEU A 235 -15.32 4.90 18.31
C LEU A 235 -14.75 3.51 18.58
N MET A 236 -15.45 2.49 18.08
CA MET A 236 -14.89 1.15 17.95
C MET A 236 -14.24 1.02 16.57
N HIS A 237 -12.95 0.73 16.53
CA HIS A 237 -12.20 0.49 15.29
C HIS A 237 -12.23 -1.01 15.00
N PHE A 238 -12.97 -1.40 13.97
CA PHE A 238 -13.06 -2.79 13.54
C PHE A 238 -11.79 -3.21 12.79
N ILE A 239 -11.05 -4.14 13.37
CA ILE A 239 -9.84 -4.72 12.81
C ILE A 239 -10.20 -6.13 12.34
N PRO A 240 -10.31 -6.37 11.03
CA PRO A 240 -10.66 -7.70 10.53
C PRO A 240 -9.52 -8.69 10.79
N GLU A 241 -9.86 -9.96 10.98
CA GLU A 241 -8.93 -11.05 11.34
C GLU A 241 -7.71 -11.12 10.41
N GLU A 242 -7.88 -10.81 9.12
CA GLU A 242 -6.78 -10.87 8.13
C GLU A 242 -5.71 -9.80 8.39
N ARG A 243 -6.03 -8.71 9.10
CA ARG A 243 -5.08 -7.68 9.55
C ARG A 243 -4.39 -8.04 10.88
N LEU A 244 -4.85 -9.08 11.57
CA LEU A 244 -4.28 -9.60 12.82
C LEU A 244 -3.25 -10.72 12.57
N THR A 245 -2.45 -10.57 11.53
CA THR A 245 -1.35 -11.50 11.18
C THR A 245 0.00 -10.84 11.40
N VAL A 246 1.03 -11.64 11.72
CA VAL A 246 2.42 -11.16 11.86
C VAL A 246 2.91 -10.47 10.57
N LYS A 247 2.58 -11.05 9.40
CA LYS A 247 2.90 -10.48 8.09
C LYS A 247 2.30 -9.07 7.91
N TYR A 248 1.03 -8.88 8.27
CA TYR A 248 0.40 -7.56 8.18
C TYR A 248 1.03 -6.57 9.16
N ARG A 249 1.25 -6.98 10.41
CA ARG A 249 1.93 -6.17 11.44
C ARG A 249 3.28 -5.65 10.94
N ASP A 250 4.13 -6.53 10.42
CA ASP A 250 5.48 -6.16 10.00
C ASP A 250 5.46 -5.21 8.79
N ARG A 251 4.56 -5.45 7.83
CA ARG A 251 4.34 -4.53 6.69
C ARG A 251 3.82 -3.16 7.16
N LEU A 252 2.92 -3.12 8.14
CA LEU A 252 2.43 -1.89 8.75
C LEU A 252 3.57 -1.14 9.45
N MET A 253 4.40 -1.84 10.23
CA MET A 253 5.54 -1.23 10.93
C MET A 253 6.57 -0.65 9.97
N ALA A 254 6.84 -1.33 8.85
CA ALA A 254 7.71 -0.83 7.80
C ALA A 254 7.17 0.49 7.20
N GLY A 255 5.87 0.53 6.88
CA GLY A 255 5.23 1.75 6.37
C GLY A 255 5.30 2.92 7.37
N ILE A 256 5.07 2.65 8.65
CA ILE A 256 5.17 3.68 9.71
C ILE A 256 6.61 4.19 9.86
N LYS A 257 7.61 3.30 9.78
CA LYS A 257 9.02 3.68 9.85
C LYS A 257 9.40 4.66 8.73
N GLU A 258 8.93 4.41 7.51
CA GLU A 258 9.16 5.31 6.37
C GLU A 258 8.44 6.65 6.55
N ALA A 259 7.17 6.63 6.96
CA ALA A 259 6.40 7.84 7.24
C ALA A 259 7.06 8.71 8.33
N THR A 260 7.63 8.08 9.37
CA THR A 260 8.29 8.77 10.48
C THR A 260 9.48 9.62 10.01
N LYS A 261 10.18 9.22 8.93
CA LYS A 261 11.28 10.02 8.37
C LYS A 261 10.80 11.36 7.82
N VAL A 262 9.60 11.39 7.22
CA VAL A 262 8.95 12.61 6.71
C VAL A 262 8.38 13.42 7.88
N LEU A 263 7.67 12.77 8.80
CA LEU A 263 7.07 13.43 9.97
C LEU A 263 8.12 14.08 10.89
N GLY A 264 9.30 13.49 11.03
CA GLY A 264 10.40 14.06 11.81
C GLY A 264 10.89 15.43 11.31
N GLU A 265 10.69 15.73 10.03
CA GLU A 265 11.01 17.03 9.45
C GLU A 265 10.01 18.10 9.82
N TYR A 266 8.74 17.71 9.81
CA TYR A 266 7.68 18.55 10.32
C TYR A 266 7.87 18.85 11.81
N ASP A 267 8.27 17.85 12.60
CA ASP A 267 8.59 18.04 14.02
C ASP A 267 9.75 19.02 14.20
N LEU A 268 10.84 18.84 13.43
CA LEU A 268 11.97 19.76 13.44
C LEU A 268 11.55 21.19 13.06
N ALA A 269 10.79 21.34 11.97
CA ALA A 269 10.30 22.63 11.51
C ALA A 269 9.43 23.30 12.58
N TRP A 270 8.55 22.56 13.23
CA TRP A 270 7.68 23.07 14.29
C TRP A 270 8.46 23.50 15.54
N ILE A 271 9.44 22.70 15.98
CA ILE A 271 10.33 23.04 17.10
C ILE A 271 11.13 24.31 16.79
N VAL A 272 11.72 24.39 15.60
CA VAL A 272 12.50 25.56 15.18
C VAL A 272 11.61 26.79 15.10
N HIS A 273 10.44 26.69 14.46
CA HIS A 273 9.46 27.78 14.34
C HIS A 273 9.11 28.37 15.71
N ASN A 274 8.73 27.52 16.65
CA ASN A 274 8.37 27.93 18.01
C ASN A 274 9.53 28.59 18.77
N ARG A 275 10.77 28.17 18.51
CA ARG A 275 11.97 28.74 19.12
C ARG A 275 12.32 30.13 18.57
N ILE A 276 11.94 30.43 17.33
CA ILE A 276 12.37 31.65 16.63
C ILE A 276 11.26 32.68 16.41
N LYS A 277 9.97 32.30 16.54
CA LYS A 277 8.82 33.18 16.25
C LYS A 277 8.81 34.52 17.00
N HIS A 278 9.50 34.63 18.14
CA HIS A 278 9.62 35.87 18.92
C HIS A 278 10.97 36.60 18.75
N LYS A 279 11.84 36.13 17.84
CA LYS A 279 13.18 36.67 17.61
C LYS A 279 13.20 37.59 16.39
N ASN A 280 14.18 38.50 16.34
CA ASN A 280 14.35 39.39 15.19
C ASN A 280 14.79 38.58 13.95
N PRO A 281 13.99 38.54 12.87
CA PRO A 281 14.25 37.70 11.71
C PRO A 281 15.49 38.14 10.93
N THR A 282 15.72 39.45 10.78
CA THR A 282 16.90 40.01 10.09
C THR A 282 18.19 39.60 10.78
N ARG A 283 18.23 39.69 12.12
CA ARG A 283 19.40 39.26 12.91
C ARG A 283 19.65 37.76 12.75
N LEU A 284 18.60 36.94 12.80
CA LEU A 284 18.75 35.49 12.62
C LEU A 284 19.27 35.15 11.22
N TRP A 285 18.75 35.82 10.20
CA TRP A 285 19.16 35.60 8.82
C TRP A 285 20.64 35.94 8.60
N LEU A 286 21.08 37.10 9.08
CA LEU A 286 22.48 37.53 8.97
C LEU A 286 23.45 36.58 9.68
N LEU A 287 23.03 35.99 10.82
CA LEU A 287 23.86 35.07 11.59
C LEU A 287 23.83 33.63 11.08
N ALA A 288 22.82 33.24 10.30
CA ALA A 288 22.62 31.85 9.90
C ALA A 288 23.81 31.25 9.12
N PRO A 289 24.42 31.92 8.11
CA PRO A 289 25.57 31.36 7.39
C PRO A 289 26.76 31.06 8.31
N PHE A 290 27.05 31.97 9.25
CA PHE A 290 28.14 31.80 10.21
C PHE A 290 27.86 30.67 11.20
N ARG A 291 26.61 30.52 11.64
CA ARG A 291 26.20 29.42 12.52
C ARG A 291 26.28 28.08 11.82
N ILE A 292 25.81 27.98 10.58
CA ILE A 292 25.92 26.76 9.77
C ILE A 292 27.39 26.38 9.55
N LEU A 293 28.27 27.36 9.29
CA LEU A 293 29.70 27.10 9.16
C LEU A 293 30.30 26.61 10.49
N ALA A 294 29.98 27.27 11.60
CA ALA A 294 30.45 26.87 12.93
C ALA A 294 30.02 25.43 13.29
N THR A 295 28.76 25.05 13.00
CA THR A 295 28.29 23.68 13.25
C THR A 295 28.99 22.64 12.37
N LYS A 296 29.27 22.97 11.09
CA LYS A 296 30.06 22.10 10.20
C LYS A 296 31.50 21.92 10.66
N LEU A 297 32.07 22.92 11.34
CA LEU A 297 33.42 22.88 11.92
C LEU A 297 33.45 22.25 13.33
N GLY A 298 32.32 21.76 13.84
CA GLY A 298 32.23 21.16 15.17
C GLY A 298 32.33 22.16 16.33
N ILE A 299 32.11 23.46 16.06
CA ILE A 299 32.20 24.52 17.06
C ILE A 299 30.81 24.75 17.67
N GLY A 300 30.55 24.12 18.81
CA GLY A 300 29.34 24.26 19.64
C GLY A 300 28.31 23.14 19.48
N ASP A 301 27.27 23.15 20.32
CA ASP A 301 26.31 22.04 20.46
C ASP A 301 25.12 22.06 19.47
N ARG A 302 25.12 22.99 18.52
CA ARG A 302 23.97 23.18 17.62
C ARG A 302 24.01 22.23 16.43
N LYS A 303 22.84 21.75 16.02
CA LYS A 303 22.71 20.88 14.84
C LYS A 303 22.62 21.71 13.57
N THR A 304 23.45 21.38 12.57
CA THR A 304 23.46 22.06 11.25
C THR A 304 22.08 22.17 10.63
N LYS A 305 21.26 21.11 10.75
CA LYS A 305 19.91 21.05 10.20
C LYS A 305 18.93 22.05 10.84
N GLU A 306 19.07 22.31 12.15
CA GLU A 306 18.25 23.32 12.85
C GLU A 306 18.58 24.74 12.36
N GLU A 307 19.85 25.03 12.09
CA GLU A 307 20.27 26.35 11.60
C GLU A 307 19.91 26.54 10.11
N GLN A 308 19.96 25.48 9.30
CA GLN A 308 19.44 25.49 7.93
C GLN A 308 17.94 25.76 7.90
N MET A 309 17.17 25.06 8.74
CA MET A 309 15.73 25.30 8.90
C MET A 309 15.44 26.72 9.38
N THR A 310 16.23 27.22 10.35
CA THR A 310 16.13 28.61 10.82
C THR A 310 16.34 29.59 9.67
N GLN A 311 17.38 29.39 8.86
CA GLN A 311 17.67 30.23 7.70
C GLN A 311 16.50 30.27 6.71
N ALA A 312 15.88 29.13 6.44
CA ALA A 312 14.71 29.04 5.56
C ALA A 312 13.53 29.87 6.09
N PHE A 313 13.23 29.80 7.39
CA PHE A 313 12.16 30.60 8.00
C PHE A 313 12.36 32.11 7.85
N VAL A 314 13.60 32.59 8.01
CA VAL A 314 13.89 34.03 8.11
C VAL A 314 14.42 34.65 6.81
N SER A 315 14.57 33.86 5.73
CA SER A 315 15.11 34.31 4.44
C SER A 315 14.26 35.43 3.82
N PRO A 316 14.84 36.59 3.45
CA PRO A 316 14.10 37.66 2.80
C PRO A 316 13.76 37.35 1.33
N PHE A 317 14.36 36.30 0.74
CA PHE A 317 14.20 35.93 -0.67
C PHE A 317 13.07 34.91 -0.92
N GLU A 318 12.44 34.42 0.15
CA GLU A 318 11.30 33.51 0.05
C GLU A 318 9.97 34.29 0.29
N PRO A 319 8.82 33.79 -0.21
CA PRO A 319 7.53 34.47 -0.10
C PRO A 319 7.23 34.93 1.33
N PRO A 320 6.49 36.04 1.54
CA PRO A 320 6.20 36.57 2.88
C PRO A 320 5.37 35.60 3.75
N ASP A 321 4.68 34.65 3.11
CA ASP A 321 4.02 33.53 3.78
C ASP A 321 5.07 32.59 4.39
N THR A 322 5.28 32.74 5.70
CA THR A 322 6.26 31.99 6.49
C THR A 322 6.07 30.48 6.36
N HIS A 323 4.83 30.01 6.18
CA HIS A 323 4.52 28.59 6.07
C HIS A 323 4.96 28.04 4.71
N LEU A 324 4.75 28.79 3.62
CA LEU A 324 5.18 28.40 2.28
C LEU A 324 6.72 28.21 2.19
N ARG A 325 7.50 28.94 3.00
CA ARG A 325 8.96 28.74 3.11
C ARG A 325 9.31 27.36 3.66
N VAL A 326 8.58 26.94 4.69
CA VAL A 326 8.73 25.62 5.31
C VAL A 326 8.35 24.54 4.33
N PHE A 327 7.19 24.64 3.67
CA PHE A 327 6.80 23.62 2.68
C PHE A 327 7.79 23.53 1.54
N LYS A 328 8.27 24.65 1.00
CA LYS A 328 9.31 24.60 -0.04
C LYS A 328 10.61 23.97 0.45
N GLN A 329 11.02 24.23 1.68
CA GLN A 329 12.22 23.61 2.25
C GLN A 329 12.00 22.12 2.54
N LEU A 330 10.87 21.73 3.12
CA LEU A 330 10.49 20.34 3.38
C LEU A 330 10.34 19.55 2.08
N ILE A 331 9.76 20.16 1.05
CA ILE A 331 9.68 19.58 -0.30
C ILE A 331 11.10 19.47 -0.87
N ARG A 332 11.93 20.52 -0.85
CA ARG A 332 13.32 20.45 -1.33
C ARG A 332 14.15 19.43 -0.57
N GLU A 333 13.97 19.27 0.73
CA GLU A 333 14.67 18.28 1.56
C GLU A 333 14.10 16.88 1.40
N GLY A 334 12.81 16.75 1.13
CA GLY A 334 12.14 15.51 0.75
C GLY A 334 12.60 15.05 -0.63
N GLU A 335 12.61 15.95 -1.61
CA GLU A 335 13.15 15.78 -2.96
C GLU A 335 14.65 15.51 -2.92
N ALA A 336 15.44 16.24 -2.13
CA ALA A 336 16.88 16.01 -1.99
C ALA A 336 17.17 14.68 -1.30
N ARG A 337 16.32 14.22 -0.37
CA ARG A 337 16.42 12.86 0.18
C ARG A 337 15.96 11.81 -0.79
N LYS A 338 14.92 12.08 -1.58
CA LYS A 338 14.51 11.21 -2.67
C LYS A 338 15.68 11.08 -3.64
N GLN A 339 16.29 12.19 -4.04
CA GLN A 339 17.49 12.27 -4.89
C GLN A 339 18.73 11.67 -4.24
N GLN A 340 18.94 11.79 -2.93
CA GLN A 340 20.07 11.20 -2.21
C GLN A 340 19.87 9.69 -2.04
N PHE A 341 18.65 9.26 -1.73
CA PHE A 341 18.26 7.84 -1.73
C PHE A 341 18.37 7.26 -3.14
N GLU A 342 17.95 7.99 -4.17
CA GLU A 342 18.12 7.69 -5.60
C GLU A 342 19.57 7.84 -6.07
N ALA A 343 20.48 8.49 -5.34
CA ALA A 343 21.90 8.60 -5.68
C ALA A 343 22.74 7.54 -4.97
N GLU A 344 22.38 7.21 -3.73
CA GLU A 344 22.92 6.11 -2.94
C GLU A 344 22.34 4.75 -3.39
N ASN A 345 21.16 4.77 -4.01
CA ASN A 345 20.51 3.65 -4.70
C ASN A 345 20.04 4.12 -6.09
N PRO A 346 20.94 4.20 -7.09
CA PRO A 346 20.61 4.66 -8.44
C PRO A 346 19.50 3.81 -9.07
N LEU A 347 18.31 4.41 -9.17
CA LEU A 347 17.22 3.87 -9.97
C LEU A 347 17.45 4.22 -11.46
N PRO A 348 17.16 3.30 -12.40
CA PRO A 348 17.25 3.57 -13.84
C PRO A 348 16.23 4.64 -14.26
N ARG A 349 16.63 5.53 -15.18
CA ARG A 349 15.77 6.60 -15.69
C ARG A 349 14.76 6.12 -16.75
N GLU A 350 13.50 6.51 -16.50
CA GLU A 350 12.40 6.93 -17.39
C GLU A 350 11.07 6.19 -17.10
N GLU A 351 10.09 6.95 -16.62
CA GLU A 351 8.72 6.52 -16.30
C GLU A 351 7.90 6.27 -17.58
N ASN A 352 7.30 5.07 -17.67
CA ASN A 352 6.10 4.77 -18.46
C ASN A 352 5.11 4.08 -17.48
N PRO A 353 3.79 4.32 -17.56
CA PRO A 353 2.86 4.00 -16.49
C PRO A 353 2.65 2.48 -16.38
N GLN A 354 2.59 1.95 -15.14
CA GLN A 354 2.47 0.53 -14.74
C GLN A 354 3.78 -0.27 -14.54
N HIS A 355 4.77 0.26 -13.80
CA HIS A 355 5.87 -0.59 -13.33
C HIS A 355 5.40 -1.51 -12.19
N ALA A 356 5.35 -2.82 -12.41
CA ALA A 356 4.88 -3.81 -11.43
C ALA A 356 6.05 -4.47 -10.70
N VAL A 357 5.93 -4.81 -9.40
CA VAL A 357 7.03 -5.48 -8.67
C VAL A 357 7.44 -6.79 -9.34
N PHE A 358 6.47 -7.59 -9.81
CA PHE A 358 6.75 -8.76 -10.63
C PHE A 358 5.65 -8.92 -11.68
N LYS A 359 5.97 -9.60 -12.78
CA LYS A 359 4.97 -10.06 -13.76
C LYS A 359 5.13 -11.55 -13.99
N ILE A 360 4.00 -12.26 -13.97
CA ILE A 360 3.92 -13.70 -14.22
C ILE A 360 3.62 -13.91 -15.71
N PHE A 361 4.42 -14.73 -16.38
CA PHE A 361 4.24 -15.08 -17.79
C PHE A 361 4.09 -16.58 -17.97
N SER A 362 3.26 -16.96 -18.94
CA SER A 362 3.08 -18.34 -19.37
C SER A 362 2.89 -18.39 -20.89
N PHE A 363 3.28 -19.49 -21.52
CA PHE A 363 3.27 -19.62 -22.99
C PHE A 363 2.51 -20.86 -23.46
N TYR A 364 1.75 -20.74 -24.55
CA TYR A 364 1.08 -21.88 -25.18
C TYR A 364 0.92 -21.71 -26.70
N ASN A 365 0.63 -22.82 -27.39
CA ASN A 365 0.39 -22.87 -28.82
C ASN A 365 -0.82 -23.76 -29.16
N ASP A 366 -1.04 -24.04 -30.45
CA ASP A 366 -2.18 -24.82 -30.95
C ASP A 366 -2.24 -26.28 -30.46
N LEU A 367 -1.14 -26.80 -29.90
CA LEU A 367 -1.06 -28.18 -29.40
C LEU A 367 -1.57 -28.32 -27.95
N VAL A 368 -1.86 -27.22 -27.28
CA VAL A 368 -2.32 -27.20 -25.89
C VAL A 368 -3.84 -27.26 -25.84
N HIS A 369 -4.38 -28.14 -25.00
CA HIS A 369 -5.83 -28.26 -24.84
C HIS A 369 -6.46 -26.91 -24.45
N PRO A 370 -7.58 -26.48 -25.08
CA PRO A 370 -8.14 -25.13 -24.89
C PRO A 370 -8.54 -24.77 -23.46
N ASP A 371 -8.77 -25.76 -22.61
CA ASP A 371 -9.12 -25.54 -21.21
C ASP A 371 -7.91 -25.34 -20.29
N VAL A 372 -6.73 -25.82 -20.67
CA VAL A 372 -5.51 -25.72 -19.84
C VAL A 372 -5.21 -24.24 -19.49
N PRO A 373 -5.14 -23.29 -20.45
CA PRO A 373 -4.97 -21.88 -20.12
C PRO A 373 -6.07 -21.32 -19.22
N LYS A 374 -7.33 -21.72 -19.43
CA LYS A 374 -8.47 -21.23 -18.63
C LYS A 374 -8.36 -21.67 -17.17
N TYR A 375 -8.02 -22.93 -16.93
CA TYR A 375 -7.87 -23.46 -15.57
C TYR A 375 -6.64 -22.88 -14.87
N GLN A 376 -5.52 -22.75 -15.58
CA GLN A 376 -4.32 -22.09 -15.02
C GLN A 376 -4.64 -20.66 -14.56
N ALA A 377 -5.30 -19.85 -15.40
CA ALA A 377 -5.68 -18.48 -15.05
C ALA A 377 -6.64 -18.41 -13.86
N ARG A 378 -7.57 -19.36 -13.72
CA ARG A 378 -8.47 -19.47 -12.57
C ARG A 378 -7.71 -19.77 -11.27
N VAL A 379 -6.71 -20.65 -11.31
CA VAL A 379 -5.87 -20.96 -10.15
C VAL A 379 -5.06 -19.74 -9.72
N PHE A 380 -4.43 -19.02 -10.65
CA PHE A 380 -3.75 -17.76 -10.30
C PHE A 380 -4.71 -16.72 -9.72
N LYS A 381 -5.90 -16.57 -10.31
CA LYS A 381 -6.94 -15.66 -9.81
C LYS A 381 -7.39 -16.02 -8.40
N LYS A 382 -7.53 -17.31 -8.07
CA LYS A 382 -7.84 -17.78 -6.71
C LYS A 382 -6.84 -17.23 -5.69
N PHE A 383 -5.55 -17.22 -6.04
CA PHE A 383 -4.50 -16.70 -5.17
C PHE A 383 -4.27 -15.19 -5.31
N GLY A 384 -5.13 -14.47 -6.05
CA GLY A 384 -5.08 -13.02 -6.19
C GLY A 384 -4.09 -12.49 -7.24
N TYR A 385 -3.66 -13.33 -8.18
CA TYR A 385 -2.70 -12.93 -9.21
C TYR A 385 -3.26 -13.10 -10.63
N SER A 386 -2.79 -12.25 -11.54
CA SER A 386 -3.00 -12.41 -12.98
C SER A 386 -1.75 -13.03 -13.62
N VAL A 387 -1.96 -13.92 -14.60
CA VAL A 387 -0.91 -14.51 -15.42
C VAL A 387 -1.02 -13.99 -16.84
N ASN A 388 0.09 -13.49 -17.39
CA ASN A 388 0.18 -13.01 -18.76
C ASN A 388 0.41 -14.21 -19.68
N GLN A 389 -0.68 -14.81 -20.15
CA GLN A 389 -0.65 -15.95 -21.05
C GLN A 389 -0.42 -15.48 -22.50
N MET A 390 0.72 -15.86 -23.07
CA MET A 390 1.10 -15.53 -24.44
C MET A 390 0.83 -16.72 -25.35
N TYR A 391 0.00 -16.50 -26.38
CA TYR A 391 -0.22 -17.46 -27.44
C TYR A 391 0.65 -17.12 -28.65
N HIS A 392 1.43 -18.09 -29.14
CA HIS A 392 2.12 -17.94 -30.42
C HIS A 392 2.35 -19.27 -31.13
N LYS A 393 1.95 -19.36 -32.40
CA LYS A 393 1.96 -20.61 -33.17
C LYS A 393 3.36 -21.15 -33.49
N LYS A 394 4.36 -20.27 -33.61
CA LYS A 394 5.71 -20.62 -34.08
C LYS A 394 6.83 -20.43 -33.06
N PHE A 395 6.52 -19.89 -31.88
CA PHE A 395 7.57 -19.70 -30.87
C PHE A 395 7.92 -21.06 -30.29
N SER A 396 9.22 -21.35 -30.23
CA SER A 396 9.75 -22.34 -29.31
C SER A 396 9.69 -21.81 -27.87
N HIS A 397 9.93 -22.69 -26.91
CA HIS A 397 10.00 -22.27 -25.51
C HIS A 397 11.11 -21.23 -25.28
N GLY A 398 12.28 -21.44 -25.89
CA GLY A 398 13.39 -20.48 -25.85
C GLY A 398 13.06 -19.14 -26.50
N ASP A 399 12.36 -19.12 -27.64
CA ASP A 399 11.92 -17.88 -28.30
C ASP A 399 11.04 -17.04 -27.36
N PHE A 400 10.11 -17.70 -26.66
CA PHE A 400 9.24 -17.04 -25.69
C PHE A 400 10.05 -16.44 -24.52
N LEU A 401 10.93 -17.22 -23.90
CA LEU A 401 11.75 -16.74 -22.79
C LEU A 401 12.64 -15.56 -23.22
N ASN A 402 13.32 -15.68 -24.37
CA ASN A 402 14.14 -14.61 -24.93
C ASN A 402 13.32 -13.37 -25.24
N HIS A 403 12.13 -13.53 -25.83
CA HIS A 403 11.25 -12.42 -26.16
C HIS A 403 10.80 -11.68 -24.89
N VAL A 404 10.29 -12.39 -23.88
CA VAL A 404 9.83 -11.75 -22.63
C VAL A 404 11.00 -11.07 -21.91
N CYS A 405 12.12 -11.77 -21.73
CA CYS A 405 13.30 -11.23 -21.05
C CYS A 405 13.88 -10.00 -21.76
N SER A 406 13.79 -9.91 -23.10
CA SER A 406 14.32 -8.78 -23.86
C SER A 406 13.32 -7.62 -24.03
N THR A 407 12.01 -7.87 -23.99
CA THR A 407 10.97 -6.85 -24.28
C THR A 407 10.28 -6.29 -23.05
N VAL A 408 10.12 -7.08 -21.97
CA VAL A 408 9.46 -6.64 -20.75
C VAL A 408 10.47 -5.92 -19.86
N LYS A 409 10.21 -4.63 -19.60
CA LYS A 409 11.10 -3.73 -18.83
C LYS A 409 10.40 -3.01 -17.70
N ASP A 410 9.08 -3.11 -17.65
CA ASP A 410 8.20 -2.45 -16.69
C ASP A 410 7.88 -3.36 -15.48
N THR A 411 8.88 -4.14 -15.05
CA THR A 411 8.78 -4.93 -13.82
C THR A 411 10.13 -5.19 -13.16
N ASP A 412 10.18 -5.38 -11.83
CA ASP A 412 11.43 -5.71 -11.13
C ASP A 412 11.82 -7.18 -11.31
N TYR A 413 10.84 -8.09 -11.28
CA TYR A 413 11.05 -9.53 -11.41
C TYR A 413 10.20 -10.13 -12.51
N LEU A 414 10.82 -10.97 -13.35
CA LEU A 414 10.10 -11.85 -14.26
C LEU A 414 9.90 -13.20 -13.58
N VAL A 415 8.66 -13.69 -13.60
CA VAL A 415 8.31 -15.02 -13.09
C VAL A 415 7.69 -15.81 -14.23
N PHE A 416 8.23 -16.98 -14.50
CA PHE A 416 7.78 -17.87 -15.57
C PHE A 416 7.09 -19.09 -15.00
N PHE A 417 5.99 -19.48 -15.64
CA PHE A 417 5.31 -20.75 -15.46
C PHE A 417 5.05 -21.37 -16.83
N ASP A 418 5.30 -22.65 -17.01
CA ASP A 418 4.73 -23.40 -18.12
C ASP A 418 3.20 -23.44 -18.00
N ILE A 419 2.51 -23.57 -19.13
CA ILE A 419 1.03 -23.51 -19.18
C ILE A 419 0.35 -24.59 -18.33
N ASP A 420 1.06 -25.68 -18.05
CA ASP A 420 0.64 -26.81 -17.24
C ASP A 420 1.37 -26.89 -15.89
N CYS A 421 1.81 -25.72 -15.42
CA CYS A 421 2.34 -25.48 -14.10
C CYS A 421 1.49 -24.44 -13.34
N VAL A 422 1.20 -24.72 -12.07
CA VAL A 422 0.41 -23.85 -11.18
C VAL A 422 0.92 -23.85 -9.74
N PRO A 423 0.72 -22.76 -8.99
CA PRO A 423 0.88 -22.80 -7.55
C PRO A 423 -0.18 -23.67 -6.88
N THR A 424 0.18 -24.37 -5.81
CA THR A 424 -0.74 -25.22 -5.04
C THR A 424 -1.33 -24.51 -3.82
N ASN A 425 -0.69 -23.45 -3.32
CA ASN A 425 -1.15 -22.66 -2.18
C ASN A 425 -0.55 -21.25 -2.17
N SER A 426 -1.15 -20.32 -1.44
CA SER A 426 -0.78 -18.89 -1.41
C SER A 426 0.64 -18.57 -0.89
N ARG A 427 1.36 -19.54 -0.29
CA ARG A 427 2.72 -19.33 0.24
C ARG A 427 3.79 -19.31 -0.85
N TRP A 428 3.50 -19.81 -2.06
CA TRP A 428 4.46 -19.91 -3.15
C TRP A 428 5.17 -18.58 -3.42
N LEU A 429 4.42 -17.47 -3.53
CA LEU A 429 5.01 -16.17 -3.84
C LEU A 429 5.88 -15.63 -2.71
N HIS A 430 5.46 -15.82 -1.45
CA HIS A 430 6.27 -15.40 -0.30
C HIS A 430 7.61 -16.13 -0.29
N ARG A 431 7.62 -17.43 -0.58
CA ARG A 431 8.85 -18.22 -0.67
C ARG A 431 9.73 -17.75 -1.83
N LEU A 432 9.11 -17.50 -2.99
CA LEU A 432 9.81 -17.01 -4.17
C LEU A 432 10.50 -15.67 -3.93
N LEU A 433 9.78 -14.70 -3.34
CA LEU A 433 10.32 -13.38 -3.03
C LEU A 433 11.41 -13.43 -1.95
N ALA A 434 11.30 -14.35 -0.99
CA ALA A 434 12.35 -14.55 0.02
C ALA A 434 13.65 -15.11 -0.60
N ASP A 435 13.54 -15.99 -1.60
CA ASP A 435 14.71 -16.48 -2.33
C ASP A 435 15.32 -15.40 -3.25
N LEU A 436 14.52 -14.43 -3.71
CA LEU A 436 14.93 -13.29 -4.54
C LEU A 436 15.47 -12.08 -3.74
N ASP A 437 15.59 -12.17 -2.42
CA ASP A 437 16.07 -11.08 -1.54
C ASP A 437 17.47 -10.57 -1.95
N HIS A 438 18.28 -11.40 -2.61
CA HIS A 438 19.55 -10.99 -3.20
C HIS A 438 19.40 -10.61 -4.69
N PRO A 439 19.83 -9.40 -5.11
CA PRO A 439 19.61 -8.87 -6.46
C PRO A 439 20.14 -9.74 -7.61
N ARG A 440 21.20 -10.51 -7.36
CA ARG A 440 21.87 -11.41 -8.31
C ARG A 440 21.48 -12.87 -8.08
N THR A 441 20.18 -13.15 -8.04
CA THR A 441 19.66 -14.49 -7.79
C THR A 441 18.79 -14.99 -8.94
N LEU A 442 19.05 -16.23 -9.36
CA LEU A 442 18.13 -17.05 -10.15
C LEU A 442 17.49 -18.08 -9.21
N VAL A 443 16.17 -18.12 -9.17
CA VAL A 443 15.42 -19.11 -8.38
C VAL A 443 14.46 -19.88 -9.28
N GLY A 444 14.29 -21.16 -9.04
CA GLY A 444 13.26 -21.93 -9.72
C GLY A 444 13.39 -23.42 -9.48
N ALA A 445 12.57 -24.20 -10.19
CA ALA A 445 12.52 -25.64 -9.98
C ALA A 445 13.78 -26.34 -10.50
N ALA A 446 14.29 -27.28 -9.72
CA ALA A 446 15.47 -28.05 -10.08
C ALA A 446 15.13 -29.12 -11.13
N GLN A 447 15.90 -29.18 -12.22
CA GLN A 447 15.80 -30.22 -13.25
C GLN A 447 17.16 -30.63 -13.83
N THR A 448 17.12 -31.73 -14.58
CA THR A 448 18.20 -32.25 -15.42
C THR A 448 17.65 -32.51 -16.83
N ALA A 449 18.49 -32.29 -17.85
CA ALA A 449 18.06 -32.36 -19.24
C ALA A 449 18.03 -33.81 -19.72
N ASN A 450 16.96 -34.53 -19.41
CA ASN A 450 16.85 -35.99 -19.59
C ASN A 450 16.89 -36.48 -21.05
N HIS A 451 16.77 -35.59 -22.02
CA HIS A 451 16.83 -35.93 -23.45
C HIS A 451 18.23 -35.73 -24.07
N LEU A 452 19.21 -35.28 -23.27
CA LEU A 452 20.59 -35.01 -23.70
C LEU A 452 21.56 -36.11 -23.23
N ARG A 453 22.69 -36.27 -23.91
CA ARG A 453 23.60 -37.43 -23.76
C ARG A 453 24.26 -37.55 -22.37
N ASP A 454 24.55 -36.42 -21.70
CA ASP A 454 25.26 -36.40 -20.41
C ASP A 454 24.40 -36.04 -19.19
N ALA A 455 23.17 -35.52 -19.40
CA ALA A 455 22.00 -35.32 -18.50
C ALA A 455 22.17 -35.23 -16.96
N LYS A 456 23.34 -34.85 -16.44
CA LYS A 456 23.65 -34.82 -15.00
C LYS A 456 23.72 -33.42 -14.43
N ASN A 457 23.71 -32.40 -15.28
CA ASN A 457 23.80 -31.02 -14.86
C ASN A 457 22.45 -30.58 -14.28
N LEU A 458 22.47 -30.23 -13.00
CA LEU A 458 21.35 -29.63 -12.32
C LEU A 458 21.21 -28.18 -12.78
N TYR A 459 20.02 -27.77 -13.20
CA TYR A 459 19.74 -26.39 -13.58
C TYR A 459 18.35 -25.95 -13.12
N VAL A 460 18.14 -24.63 -13.09
CA VAL A 460 16.83 -24.04 -12.87
C VAL A 460 16.01 -24.17 -14.14
N SER A 461 14.93 -24.91 -14.05
CA SER A 461 14.08 -25.29 -15.17
C SER A 461 13.37 -24.10 -15.81
N PRO A 462 13.18 -24.11 -17.14
CA PRO A 462 12.37 -23.11 -17.82
C PRO A 462 10.87 -23.20 -17.49
N PHE A 463 10.39 -24.30 -16.89
CA PHE A 463 8.96 -24.43 -16.56
C PHE A 463 8.55 -23.57 -15.35
N PHE A 464 9.49 -23.28 -14.45
CA PHE A 464 9.26 -22.41 -13.31
C PHE A 464 10.57 -21.80 -12.85
N PHE A 465 10.71 -20.49 -13.09
CA PHE A 465 11.81 -19.72 -12.54
C PHE A 465 11.46 -18.25 -12.38
N ALA A 466 12.24 -17.55 -11.58
CA ALA A 466 12.21 -16.11 -11.46
C ALA A 466 13.61 -15.51 -11.37
N ILE A 467 13.75 -14.31 -11.91
CA ILE A 467 15.00 -13.55 -11.94
C ILE A 467 14.66 -12.06 -12.06
N SER A 468 15.52 -11.20 -11.49
CA SER A 468 15.32 -9.74 -11.62
C SER A 468 15.60 -9.28 -13.06
N THR A 469 14.81 -8.33 -13.55
CA THR A 469 15.01 -7.73 -14.88
C THR A 469 16.35 -7.00 -14.97
N GLN A 470 16.80 -6.40 -13.87
CA GLN A 470 18.11 -5.78 -13.77
C GLN A 470 19.24 -6.82 -13.89
N TYR A 471 19.13 -7.98 -13.24
CA TYR A 471 20.18 -8.99 -13.33
C TYR A 471 20.24 -9.63 -14.73
N LEU A 472 19.10 -9.89 -15.37
CA LEU A 472 19.06 -10.30 -16.77
C LEU A 472 19.79 -9.31 -17.70
N LYS A 473 19.64 -8.00 -17.44
CA LYS A 473 20.35 -6.96 -18.17
C LYS A 473 21.86 -6.98 -17.89
N ASP A 474 22.27 -7.17 -16.64
CA ASP A 474 23.67 -7.28 -16.25
C ASP A 474 24.36 -8.49 -16.91
N LEU A 475 23.61 -9.60 -17.07
CA LEU A 475 24.04 -10.80 -17.79
C LEU A 475 23.98 -10.66 -19.33
N ASN A 476 23.62 -9.47 -19.83
CA ASN A 476 23.46 -9.17 -21.25
C ASN A 476 22.47 -10.11 -21.97
N TYR A 477 21.34 -10.42 -21.31
CA TYR A 477 20.24 -11.25 -21.82
C TYR A 477 20.71 -12.57 -22.45
N PRO A 478 21.10 -13.55 -21.62
CA PRO A 478 21.58 -14.85 -22.11
C PRO A 478 20.58 -15.50 -23.05
N ASN A 479 21.07 -16.07 -24.16
CA ASN A 479 20.20 -16.83 -25.07
C ASN A 479 19.77 -18.14 -24.38
N MET A 480 18.46 -18.35 -24.27
CA MET A 480 17.82 -19.50 -23.64
C MET A 480 17.25 -20.52 -24.64
N GLU A 481 17.60 -20.43 -25.93
CA GLU A 481 17.28 -21.44 -26.93
C GLU A 481 17.93 -22.79 -26.61
N MET A 482 17.21 -23.86 -26.94
CA MET A 482 17.73 -25.21 -26.87
C MET A 482 18.85 -25.38 -27.91
N THR A 483 19.97 -25.99 -27.49
CA THR A 483 21.07 -26.35 -28.38
C THR A 483 21.24 -27.88 -28.41
N HIS A 484 22.19 -28.38 -29.19
CA HIS A 484 22.48 -29.82 -29.23
C HIS A 484 22.92 -30.42 -27.88
N ASP A 485 23.44 -29.58 -26.96
CA ASP A 485 24.03 -30.00 -25.69
C ASP A 485 23.35 -29.36 -24.46
N MET A 486 22.32 -28.52 -24.65
CA MET A 486 21.61 -27.83 -23.56
C MET A 486 20.11 -27.71 -23.82
N ASP A 487 19.30 -27.95 -22.78
CA ASP A 487 17.86 -27.71 -22.82
C ASP A 487 17.55 -26.20 -22.82
N ALA A 488 16.32 -25.84 -23.20
CA ALA A 488 15.84 -24.46 -23.11
C ALA A 488 16.01 -23.94 -21.69
N GLY A 489 16.55 -22.72 -21.53
CA GLY A 489 16.78 -22.09 -20.24
C GLY A 489 17.97 -22.63 -19.42
N GLN A 490 18.56 -23.79 -19.76
CA GLN A 490 19.70 -24.36 -19.01
C GLN A 490 20.90 -23.41 -18.97
N ASN A 491 21.21 -22.78 -20.10
CA ASN A 491 22.30 -21.81 -20.24
C ASN A 491 22.20 -20.63 -19.26
N LEU A 492 20.98 -20.25 -18.82
CA LEU A 492 20.80 -19.15 -17.86
C LEU A 492 21.44 -19.50 -16.51
N THR A 493 21.31 -20.75 -16.06
CA THR A 493 21.90 -21.20 -14.79
C THR A 493 23.42 -21.12 -14.86
N GLU A 494 24.03 -21.64 -15.92
CA GLU A 494 25.48 -21.64 -16.11
C GLU A 494 26.05 -20.21 -16.19
N VAL A 495 25.34 -19.30 -16.87
CA VAL A 495 25.72 -17.90 -16.97
C VAL A 495 25.65 -17.19 -15.60
N VAL A 496 24.61 -17.45 -14.81
CA VAL A 496 24.45 -16.91 -13.45
C VAL A 496 25.58 -17.39 -12.54
N GLU A 497 25.91 -18.69 -12.56
CA GLU A 497 26.99 -19.26 -11.76
C GLU A 497 28.35 -18.68 -12.16
N LYS A 498 28.59 -18.50 -13.46
CA LYS A 498 29.84 -17.92 -13.98
C LYS A 498 30.02 -16.44 -13.63
N ASP A 499 28.92 -15.67 -13.54
CA ASP A 499 28.95 -14.28 -13.07
C ASP A 499 29.18 -14.18 -11.54
N GLY A 500 29.07 -15.30 -10.82
CA GLY A 500 29.14 -15.33 -9.36
C GLY A 500 27.82 -14.97 -8.68
N GLY A 501 26.69 -15.09 -9.39
CA GLY A 501 25.36 -14.97 -8.81
C GLY A 501 24.93 -16.20 -8.02
N SER A 502 23.85 -16.05 -7.28
CA SER A 502 23.24 -17.13 -6.49
C SER A 502 22.22 -17.90 -7.32
N VAL A 503 22.26 -19.23 -7.25
CA VAL A 503 21.21 -20.10 -7.79
C VAL A 503 20.46 -20.77 -6.64
N LYS A 504 19.13 -20.65 -6.63
CA LYS A 504 18.25 -21.23 -5.61
C LYS A 504 17.33 -22.26 -6.24
N TYR A 505 17.52 -23.51 -5.83
CA TYR A 505 16.77 -24.65 -6.35
C TYR A 505 15.54 -24.95 -5.51
N TRP A 506 14.40 -25.09 -6.16
CA TRP A 506 13.20 -25.66 -5.57
C TRP A 506 13.15 -27.13 -5.94
N PHE A 507 13.13 -28.00 -4.94
CA PHE A 507 13.30 -29.43 -5.15
C PHE A 507 11.95 -30.17 -5.11
N PRO A 508 11.84 -31.32 -5.79
CA PRO A 508 10.68 -32.20 -5.69
C PRO A 508 10.40 -32.60 -4.23
N THR A 509 9.16 -32.40 -3.80
CA THR A 509 8.66 -32.84 -2.48
C THR A 509 7.59 -33.92 -2.59
N HIS A 510 6.83 -33.93 -3.68
CA HIS A 510 5.88 -34.99 -4.00
C HIS A 510 5.93 -35.30 -5.50
N ILE A 511 5.90 -36.57 -5.86
CA ILE A 511 5.99 -37.02 -7.25
C ILE A 511 4.89 -38.06 -7.46
N GLU A 512 3.92 -37.75 -8.33
CA GLU A 512 2.84 -38.69 -8.68
C GLU A 512 3.39 -39.85 -9.52
N GLU A 513 4.29 -39.55 -10.47
CA GLU A 513 4.92 -40.53 -11.35
C GLU A 513 6.42 -40.29 -11.46
N GLU A 514 7.23 -41.13 -10.82
CA GLU A 514 8.70 -41.04 -10.90
C GLU A 514 9.20 -41.50 -12.27
N GLN A 515 9.80 -40.59 -13.04
CA GLN A 515 10.24 -40.89 -14.41
C GLN A 515 11.72 -40.60 -14.66
N TRP A 516 12.23 -39.49 -14.15
CA TRP A 516 13.55 -38.96 -14.48
C TRP A 516 14.44 -38.77 -13.27
N TYR A 517 15.76 -38.79 -13.47
CA TYR A 517 16.76 -38.64 -12.40
C TYR A 517 17.25 -37.21 -12.30
N LEU A 518 17.18 -36.62 -11.10
CA LEU A 518 17.66 -35.27 -10.81
C LEU A 518 19.16 -35.23 -10.46
N HIS A 519 19.78 -36.38 -10.19
CA HIS A 519 21.20 -36.50 -9.85
C HIS A 519 21.65 -35.65 -8.64
N HIS A 520 20.73 -35.35 -7.70
CA HIS A 520 21.00 -34.68 -6.43
C HIS A 520 21.01 -35.70 -5.26
N PRO A 521 21.89 -35.57 -4.25
CA PRO A 521 22.04 -36.55 -3.17
C PRO A 521 20.76 -36.80 -2.34
N GLU A 522 19.95 -35.75 -2.14
CA GLU A 522 18.75 -35.83 -1.30
C GLU A 522 17.44 -35.92 -2.10
N HIS A 523 17.46 -35.46 -3.36
CA HIS A 523 16.28 -35.38 -4.22
C HIS A 523 16.59 -36.12 -5.51
N GLN A 524 16.21 -37.40 -5.60
CA GLN A 524 16.78 -38.27 -6.64
C GLN A 524 16.03 -38.24 -7.96
N LYS A 525 14.73 -37.92 -7.93
CA LYS A 525 13.86 -38.05 -9.10
C LYS A 525 12.85 -36.92 -9.22
N PHE A 526 12.27 -36.81 -10.41
CA PHE A 526 11.08 -36.02 -10.71
C PHE A 526 10.33 -36.68 -11.87
N GLY A 527 9.15 -36.18 -12.18
CA GLY A 527 8.37 -36.70 -13.28
C GLY A 527 6.99 -36.06 -13.38
N PRO A 528 6.10 -36.66 -14.15
CA PRO A 528 4.76 -36.14 -14.33
C PRO A 528 4.01 -36.02 -12.99
N GLY A 529 3.35 -34.89 -12.79
CA GLY A 529 2.68 -34.59 -11.52
C GLY A 529 3.63 -34.39 -10.35
N THR A 530 4.72 -33.63 -10.55
CA THR A 530 5.65 -33.29 -9.46
C THR A 530 5.24 -31.98 -8.78
N THR A 531 5.20 -31.99 -7.45
CA THR A 531 5.15 -30.79 -6.63
C THR A 531 6.54 -30.45 -6.12
N TYR A 532 6.94 -29.20 -6.30
CA TYR A 532 8.22 -28.64 -5.86
C TYR A 532 8.01 -27.76 -4.64
N ASN A 533 8.85 -27.95 -3.62
CA ASN A 533 8.84 -27.17 -2.39
C ASN A 533 7.44 -27.04 -1.75
N ASP A 534 6.58 -28.05 -1.93
CA ASP A 534 5.16 -28.09 -1.51
C ASP A 534 4.29 -26.94 -2.02
N THR A 535 4.70 -26.27 -3.09
CA THR A 535 4.08 -24.98 -3.50
C THR A 535 3.84 -24.84 -5.00
N ILE A 536 4.54 -25.60 -5.85
CA ILE A 536 4.43 -25.50 -7.30
C ILE A 536 4.19 -26.89 -7.87
N TYR A 537 3.06 -27.08 -8.55
CA TYR A 537 2.75 -28.32 -9.24
C TYR A 537 3.05 -28.19 -10.73
N HIS A 538 3.64 -29.23 -11.32
CA HIS A 538 3.87 -29.32 -12.76
C HIS A 538 3.41 -30.68 -13.30
N ALA A 539 2.55 -30.65 -14.32
CA ALA A 539 1.94 -31.85 -14.92
C ALA A 539 2.85 -32.55 -15.95
N PHE A 540 3.75 -31.80 -16.62
CA PHE A 540 4.70 -32.22 -17.66
C PHE A 540 4.11 -32.62 -19.04
N PHE A 541 2.79 -32.68 -19.21
CA PHE A 541 2.16 -33.20 -20.44
C PHE A 541 0.80 -32.58 -20.77
N SER A 542 0.72 -31.27 -21.03
CA SER A 542 -0.52 -30.65 -21.53
C SER A 542 -0.73 -30.67 -23.04
N ARG A 543 -0.07 -31.59 -23.74
CA ARG A 543 -0.23 -31.78 -25.19
C ARG A 543 -1.16 -32.97 -25.40
N ASP A 544 -2.23 -32.75 -26.16
CA ASP A 544 -3.28 -33.74 -26.45
C ASP A 544 -3.98 -34.36 -25.19
N ASP A 545 -4.38 -35.64 -25.26
CA ASP A 545 -5.28 -36.39 -24.38
C ASP A 545 -4.80 -36.55 -22.91
N LEU A 546 -3.59 -36.06 -22.59
CA LEU A 546 -2.99 -36.10 -21.25
C LEU A 546 -3.27 -34.84 -20.41
N SER A 547 -3.98 -33.85 -20.97
CA SER A 547 -4.31 -32.58 -20.30
C SER A 547 -5.22 -32.73 -19.08
N MET A 548 -5.93 -33.86 -18.95
CA MET A 548 -6.87 -34.10 -17.85
C MET A 548 -6.21 -34.09 -16.49
N ARG A 549 -4.99 -34.62 -16.35
CA ARG A 549 -4.24 -34.61 -15.08
C ARG A 549 -4.09 -33.18 -14.53
N PHE A 550 -3.72 -32.24 -15.41
CA PHE A 550 -3.56 -30.85 -15.02
C PHE A 550 -4.91 -30.20 -14.65
N ILE A 551 -5.96 -30.48 -15.41
CA ILE A 551 -7.31 -29.94 -15.16
C ILE A 551 -7.83 -30.45 -13.83
N ASP A 552 -7.75 -31.77 -13.57
CA ASP A 552 -8.16 -32.39 -12.31
C ASP A 552 -7.42 -31.77 -11.12
N LYS A 553 -6.11 -31.52 -11.27
CA LYS A 553 -5.32 -30.87 -10.23
C LYS A 553 -5.76 -29.42 -9.99
N CYS A 554 -6.05 -28.68 -11.05
CA CYS A 554 -6.58 -27.32 -10.94
C CYS A 554 -7.95 -27.32 -10.24
N GLU A 555 -8.83 -28.28 -10.52
CA GLU A 555 -10.13 -28.41 -9.86
C GLU A 555 -9.98 -28.73 -8.38
N GLU A 556 -9.07 -29.64 -8.02
CA GLU A 556 -8.73 -29.93 -6.64
C GLU A 556 -8.28 -28.65 -5.90
N ILE A 557 -7.35 -27.89 -6.48
CA ILE A 557 -6.86 -26.64 -5.91
C ILE A 557 -8.00 -25.62 -5.80
N LEU A 558 -8.85 -25.49 -6.82
CA LEU A 558 -9.96 -24.53 -6.84
C LEU A 558 -11.03 -24.86 -5.78
N ALA A 559 -11.25 -26.13 -5.47
CA ALA A 559 -12.21 -26.59 -4.48
C ALA A 559 -11.76 -26.40 -3.02
N GLN A 560 -10.46 -26.27 -2.76
CA GLN A 560 -9.94 -26.02 -1.41
C GLN A 560 -10.36 -24.62 -0.88
N PRO A 561 -10.42 -24.37 0.44
CA PRO A 561 -10.53 -22.99 0.95
C PRO A 561 -9.30 -22.17 0.52
N ALA A 562 -9.48 -20.87 0.26
CA ALA A 562 -8.41 -19.99 -0.24
C ALA A 562 -7.35 -19.67 0.82
#